data_AF-A0A8C9F3S1-F1
#
_entry.id   AF-A0A8C9F3S1-F1
#
_cell.length_a   1.000
_cell.length_b   1.000
_cell.length_c   1.000
_cell.angle_alpha   90.00
_cell.angle_beta   90.00
_cell.angle_gamma   90.00
#
_symmetry.space_group_name_H-M   'P 1'
#
loop_
_entity.id
_entity.type
_entity.pdbx_description
1 polymer ?
#
loop_
_entity_poly.entity_id
_entity_poly.type
_entity_poly.pdbx_seq_one_letter_code
_entity_poly.pdbx_strand_id
1 'polypeptide(L)'
;MEVPASRPAATVGPLAEEGASQDERSLEALSLAAGGGAVAGRSLPEGRRATLASALELEGTVLREGQLTQFVANNLERRIRLSGVPRGEAAAAAAAASGSSIPAIDPGALQDVVTLAGQVAAQVDELLRNVHCGLQALTALSVGCIQTYRDGVESLGEAADLSIRAMYALVARCEELDRAMQPVPALAKRIRDMKGTLERLEGLCK
;
A
#
# COMPACT_ATOMS: atom_id res chain seq x y z
N MET A 1 -46.43 33.96 50.32
CA MET A 1 -46.55 34.51 48.95
C MET A 1 -45.14 34.77 48.47
N GLU A 2 -44.45 33.70 48.10
CA GLU A 2 -44.36 33.14 46.74
C GLU A 2 -43.36 33.88 45.86
N VAL A 3 -42.26 33.19 45.61
CA VAL A 3 -41.25 33.43 44.57
C VAL A 3 -41.85 32.96 43.24
N PRO A 4 -41.55 33.60 42.10
CA PRO A 4 -40.85 32.82 41.08
C PRO A 4 -39.76 33.59 40.34
N ALA A 5 -38.58 32.96 40.26
CA ALA A 5 -37.55 33.24 39.28
C ALA A 5 -37.82 32.38 38.03
N SER A 6 -37.81 33.03 36.86
CA SER A 6 -37.94 32.41 35.55
C SER A 6 -36.65 31.67 35.15
N ARG A 7 -36.77 30.35 34.93
CA ARG A 7 -35.75 29.49 34.30
C ARG A 7 -35.96 29.49 32.78
N PRO A 8 -34.92 29.41 31.94
CA PRO A 8 -35.03 28.75 30.66
C PRO A 8 -34.67 27.27 30.80
N ALA A 9 -35.54 26.43 30.25
CA ALA A 9 -35.32 25.00 30.05
C ALA A 9 -34.39 24.80 28.85
N ALA A 10 -33.25 24.15 29.06
CA ALA A 10 -32.45 23.56 28.00
C ALA A 10 -32.54 22.04 28.15
N THR A 11 -33.26 21.45 27.21
CA THR A 11 -33.42 20.02 27.00
C THR A 11 -32.07 19.34 26.74
N VAL A 12 -31.77 18.31 27.54
CA VAL A 12 -30.71 17.34 27.29
C VAL A 12 -31.15 16.45 26.13
N GLY A 13 -30.46 16.53 25.00
CA GLY A 13 -30.53 15.55 23.92
C GLY A 13 -29.31 14.62 23.96
N PRO A 14 -29.43 13.34 23.62
CA PRO A 14 -28.30 12.42 23.59
C PRO A 14 -27.47 12.67 22.33
N LEU A 15 -26.18 12.96 22.50
CA LEU A 15 -25.21 12.94 21.41
C LEU A 15 -24.89 11.47 21.11
N ALA A 16 -25.65 10.90 20.17
CA ALA A 16 -25.33 9.64 19.54
C ALA A 16 -24.19 9.85 18.54
N GLU A 17 -23.23 8.93 18.58
CA GLU A 17 -22.13 8.83 17.63
C GLU A 17 -22.65 8.59 16.21
N GLU A 18 -22.31 9.50 15.30
CA GLU A 18 -22.43 9.26 13.86
C GLU A 18 -21.28 9.98 13.16
N GLY A 19 -20.22 9.22 12.87
CA GLY A 19 -19.02 9.78 12.25
C GLY A 19 -17.93 8.76 11.97
N ALA A 20 -18.27 7.57 11.45
CA ALA A 20 -17.24 6.58 11.09
C ALA A 20 -17.70 5.53 10.06
N SER A 21 -18.54 5.85 9.06
CA SER A 21 -18.99 4.81 8.11
C SER A 21 -19.18 5.24 6.65
N GLN A 22 -18.67 6.40 6.23
CA GLN A 22 -18.87 6.88 4.85
C GLN A 22 -17.64 6.69 3.94
N ASP A 23 -16.43 6.52 4.47
CA ASP A 23 -15.22 6.42 3.63
C ASP A 23 -14.92 5.02 3.08
N GLU A 24 -15.46 3.94 3.68
CA GLU A 24 -15.17 2.57 3.23
C GLU A 24 -15.97 2.16 1.97
N ARG A 25 -17.11 2.81 1.69
CA ARG A 25 -17.93 2.51 0.50
C ARG A 25 -17.35 3.04 -0.80
N SER A 26 -16.42 3.99 -0.72
CA SER A 26 -15.82 4.66 -1.87
C SER A 26 -14.72 3.82 -2.55
N LEU A 27 -14.20 2.80 -1.88
CA LEU A 27 -13.13 1.94 -2.41
C LEU A 27 -13.64 0.67 -3.12
N GLU A 28 -14.79 0.10 -2.73
CA GLU A 28 -15.36 -1.07 -3.42
C GLU A 28 -15.95 -0.71 -4.80
N ALA A 29 -16.39 0.53 -5.01
CA ALA A 29 -16.92 0.99 -6.29
C ALA A 29 -15.87 1.06 -7.41
N LEU A 30 -14.58 1.16 -7.06
CA LEU A 30 -13.48 1.18 -8.03
C LEU A 30 -12.99 -0.24 -8.40
N SER A 31 -13.25 -1.25 -7.57
CA SER A 31 -12.87 -2.65 -7.85
C SER A 31 -13.82 -3.36 -8.82
N LEU A 32 -15.07 -2.91 -8.95
CA LEU A 32 -16.07 -3.56 -9.81
C LEU A 32 -15.97 -3.16 -11.30
N ALA A 33 -15.22 -2.11 -11.63
CA ALA A 33 -15.13 -1.60 -13.01
C ALA A 33 -14.05 -2.29 -13.88
N ALA A 34 -13.27 -3.22 -13.33
CA ALA A 34 -12.12 -3.85 -14.01
C ALA A 34 -12.25 -5.37 -14.22
N GLY A 35 -13.47 -5.92 -14.20
CA GLY A 35 -13.72 -7.36 -14.32
C GLY A 35 -14.42 -7.81 -15.61
N GLY A 36 -13.64 -8.17 -16.64
CA GLY A 36 -13.95 -9.31 -17.51
C GLY A 36 -15.00 -9.15 -18.62
N GLY A 37 -14.54 -8.77 -19.82
CA GLY A 37 -15.27 -9.01 -21.06
C GLY A 37 -15.37 -10.51 -21.38
N ALA A 38 -16.57 -11.07 -21.25
CA ALA A 38 -16.88 -12.43 -21.67
C ALA A 38 -17.03 -12.51 -23.19
N VAL A 39 -16.00 -13.01 -23.89
CA VAL A 39 -16.13 -13.48 -25.28
C VAL A 39 -16.45 -14.97 -25.23
N ALA A 40 -17.74 -15.28 -25.22
CA ALA A 40 -18.26 -16.63 -25.44
C ALA A 40 -18.09 -17.00 -26.93
N GLY A 41 -16.95 -17.61 -27.27
CA GLY A 41 -16.71 -18.23 -28.57
C GLY A 41 -17.55 -19.50 -28.73
N ARG A 42 -18.63 -19.36 -29.51
CA ARG A 42 -19.50 -20.44 -30.01
C ARG A 42 -18.68 -21.56 -30.66
N SER A 43 -18.88 -22.78 -30.18
CA SER A 43 -18.54 -24.02 -30.89
C SER A 43 -19.40 -24.15 -32.14
N LEU A 44 -18.77 -24.29 -33.31
CA LEU A 44 -19.41 -24.81 -34.53
C LEU A 44 -18.47 -25.81 -35.22
N PRO A 45 -19.04 -26.74 -36.01
CA PRO A 45 -18.63 -28.15 -36.04
C PRO A 45 -17.48 -28.45 -37.00
N GLU A 46 -16.78 -29.54 -36.66
CA GLU A 46 -15.72 -30.20 -37.43
C GLU A 46 -16.10 -30.50 -38.88
N GLY A 47 -15.73 -29.58 -39.77
CA GLY A 47 -15.40 -29.91 -41.14
C GLY A 47 -14.05 -30.63 -41.17
N ARG A 48 -14.09 -31.96 -41.08
CA ARG A 48 -13.09 -32.95 -41.55
C ARG A 48 -11.81 -32.36 -42.16
N ARG A 49 -10.94 -31.79 -41.32
CA ARG A 49 -9.57 -31.44 -41.72
C ARG A 49 -8.80 -32.75 -41.74
N ALA A 50 -8.20 -33.10 -42.88
CA ALA A 50 -7.19 -34.15 -42.92
C ALA A 50 -6.13 -33.81 -41.85
N THR A 51 -6.17 -34.54 -40.73
CA THR A 51 -5.26 -34.26 -39.62
C THR A 51 -3.87 -34.72 -40.04
N LEU A 52 -2.81 -34.07 -39.55
CA LEU A 52 -1.41 -34.46 -39.84
C LEU A 52 -1.16 -35.96 -39.58
N ALA A 53 -1.92 -36.58 -38.67
CA ALA A 53 -1.91 -38.01 -38.43
C ALA A 53 -2.28 -38.84 -39.68
N SER A 54 -3.30 -38.45 -40.44
CA SER A 54 -3.74 -39.14 -41.66
C SER A 54 -2.73 -39.04 -42.80
N ALA A 55 -1.93 -37.96 -42.85
CA ALA A 55 -0.84 -37.83 -43.82
C ALA A 55 0.39 -38.66 -43.41
N LEU A 56 0.69 -38.71 -42.11
CA LEU A 56 1.79 -39.52 -41.57
C LEU A 56 1.51 -41.02 -41.72
N GLU A 57 0.27 -41.47 -41.49
CA GLU A 57 -0.15 -42.86 -41.73
C GLU A 57 0.01 -43.31 -43.20
N LEU A 58 -0.01 -42.38 -44.16
CA LEU A 58 0.28 -42.68 -45.57
C LEU A 58 1.78 -42.89 -45.84
N GLU A 59 2.66 -42.23 -45.07
CA GLU A 59 4.11 -42.24 -45.28
C GLU A 59 4.87 -43.18 -44.32
N GLY A 60 4.20 -43.71 -43.29
CA GLY A 60 4.79 -44.59 -42.30
C GLY A 60 3.79 -45.13 -41.28
N THR A 61 4.31 -45.83 -40.29
CA THR A 61 3.54 -46.37 -39.17
C THR A 61 3.60 -45.40 -37.99
N VAL A 62 2.43 -45.07 -37.44
CA VAL A 62 2.30 -44.18 -36.27
C VAL A 62 1.83 -45.02 -35.09
N LEU A 63 2.64 -45.11 -34.05
CA LEU A 63 2.28 -45.70 -32.76
C LEU A 63 2.04 -44.56 -31.77
N ARG A 64 0.94 -44.61 -31.03
CA ARG A 64 0.58 -43.57 -30.07
C ARG A 64 0.43 -44.18 -28.70
N GLU A 65 1.37 -43.88 -27.81
CA GLU A 65 1.38 -44.31 -26.42
C GLU A 65 1.18 -43.08 -25.52
N GLY A 66 -0.05 -42.89 -25.03
CA GLY A 66 -0.40 -41.71 -24.22
C GLY A 66 -0.21 -40.40 -24.99
N GLN A 67 0.66 -39.51 -24.50
CA GLN A 67 1.02 -38.26 -25.18
C GLN A 67 2.21 -38.39 -26.15
N LEU A 68 2.85 -39.56 -26.24
CA LEU A 68 3.98 -39.81 -27.12
C LEU A 68 3.50 -40.38 -28.46
N THR A 69 3.88 -39.73 -29.56
CA THR A 69 3.68 -40.24 -30.93
C THR A 69 5.00 -40.72 -31.51
N GLN A 70 5.15 -42.02 -31.69
CA GLN A 70 6.29 -42.63 -32.38
C GLN A 70 5.92 -42.82 -33.85
N PHE A 71 6.73 -42.29 -34.75
CA PHE A 71 6.52 -42.39 -36.20
C PHE A 71 7.71 -43.10 -36.84
N VAL A 72 7.44 -44.19 -37.57
CA VAL A 72 8.43 -44.93 -38.34
C VAL A 72 8.04 -44.87 -39.82
N ALA A 73 8.80 -44.10 -40.61
CA ALA A 73 8.57 -43.98 -42.05
C ALA A 73 8.77 -45.31 -42.77
N ASN A 74 7.94 -45.62 -43.78
CA ASN A 74 8.04 -46.86 -44.57
C ASN A 74 9.35 -46.97 -45.37
N ASN A 75 10.01 -45.83 -45.61
CA ASN A 75 11.28 -45.73 -46.32
C ASN A 75 12.41 -45.24 -45.40
N LEU A 76 12.39 -45.62 -44.11
CA LEU A 76 13.37 -45.16 -43.12
C LEU A 76 14.81 -45.37 -43.59
N GLU A 77 15.14 -46.53 -44.16
CA GLU A 77 16.49 -46.79 -44.70
C GLU A 77 16.88 -45.85 -45.85
N ARG A 78 15.96 -45.58 -46.78
CA ARG A 78 16.21 -44.64 -47.89
C ARG A 78 16.37 -43.22 -47.36
N ARG A 79 15.57 -42.82 -46.37
CA ARG A 79 15.68 -41.49 -45.72
C ARG A 79 16.98 -41.36 -44.93
N ILE A 80 17.42 -42.42 -44.23
CA ILE A 80 18.71 -42.46 -43.54
C ILE A 80 19.86 -42.39 -44.55
N ARG A 81 19.77 -43.07 -45.70
CA ARG A 81 20.78 -42.96 -46.77
C ARG A 81 20.82 -41.56 -47.38
N LEU A 82 19.68 -40.87 -47.49
CA LEU A 82 19.62 -39.48 -47.96
C LEU A 82 20.08 -38.47 -46.89
N SER A 83 19.92 -38.77 -45.59
CA SER A 83 20.40 -37.93 -44.49
C SER A 83 21.84 -38.26 -44.06
N GLY A 84 22.36 -39.40 -44.49
CA GLY A 84 23.65 -39.95 -44.11
C GLY A 84 24.75 -39.49 -45.06
N VAL A 85 25.23 -38.26 -44.86
CA VAL A 85 26.56 -37.88 -45.37
C VAL A 85 27.61 -38.74 -44.64
N PRO A 86 28.55 -39.43 -45.34
CA PRO A 86 29.59 -40.22 -44.69
C PRO A 86 30.56 -39.29 -43.95
N ARG A 87 30.48 -39.28 -42.62
CA ARG A 87 31.21 -38.40 -41.69
C ARG A 87 32.69 -38.78 -41.49
N GLY A 88 33.39 -39.24 -42.53
CA GLY A 88 34.75 -39.78 -42.42
C GLY A 88 35.80 -38.96 -43.17
N GLU A 89 35.76 -39.00 -44.50
CA GLU A 89 36.80 -38.35 -45.34
C GLU A 89 36.21 -37.48 -46.46
N ALA A 90 34.89 -37.55 -46.66
CA ALA A 90 34.14 -36.67 -47.55
C ALA A 90 33.58 -35.43 -46.84
N ALA A 91 33.81 -35.24 -45.54
CA ALA A 91 33.37 -34.02 -44.85
C ALA A 91 34.16 -32.78 -45.28
N ALA A 92 35.41 -32.94 -45.74
CA ALA A 92 36.20 -31.86 -46.33
C ALA A 92 35.72 -31.48 -47.75
N ALA A 93 35.21 -32.44 -48.52
CA ALA A 93 34.77 -32.22 -49.91
C ALA A 93 33.26 -31.94 -50.06
N ALA A 94 32.40 -32.46 -49.17
CA ALA A 94 30.96 -32.23 -49.21
C ALA A 94 30.52 -30.95 -48.48
N ALA A 95 31.35 -30.39 -47.60
CA ALA A 95 31.16 -29.02 -47.09
C ALA A 95 31.22 -27.95 -48.20
N ALA A 96 31.81 -28.28 -49.36
CA ALA A 96 31.86 -27.40 -50.52
C ALA A 96 30.65 -27.54 -51.47
N ALA A 97 29.85 -28.62 -51.38
CA ALA A 97 28.85 -28.95 -52.40
C ALA A 97 27.41 -29.08 -51.89
N SER A 98 27.17 -28.96 -50.59
CA SER A 98 25.83 -28.81 -50.03
C SER A 98 25.90 -27.70 -49.01
N GLY A 99 25.86 -26.47 -49.53
CA GLY A 99 25.76 -25.27 -48.73
C GLY A 99 24.60 -25.42 -47.77
N SER A 100 24.90 -25.72 -46.51
CA SER A 100 24.00 -25.40 -45.42
C SER A 100 23.53 -23.97 -45.67
N SER A 101 22.25 -23.79 -45.94
CA SER A 101 21.62 -22.53 -46.32
C SER A 101 21.62 -21.49 -45.19
N ILE A 102 22.51 -21.64 -44.22
CA ILE A 102 22.75 -20.74 -43.12
C ILE A 102 23.97 -19.91 -43.54
N PRO A 103 23.78 -18.62 -43.88
CA PRO A 103 24.91 -17.73 -44.17
C PRO A 103 25.86 -17.71 -42.97
N ALA A 104 27.16 -17.60 -43.24
CA ALA A 104 28.17 -17.53 -42.18
C ALA A 104 27.82 -16.39 -41.21
N ILE A 105 27.74 -16.70 -39.92
CA ILE A 105 27.45 -15.73 -38.87
C ILE A 105 28.61 -14.74 -38.83
N ASP A 106 28.31 -13.45 -38.94
CA ASP A 106 29.32 -12.40 -38.79
C ASP A 106 29.83 -12.37 -37.34
N PRO A 107 31.13 -12.63 -37.09
CA PRO A 107 31.69 -12.58 -35.76
C PRO A 107 31.64 -11.16 -35.15
N GLY A 108 31.62 -10.10 -35.98
CA GLY A 108 31.49 -8.72 -35.52
C GLY A 108 30.14 -8.47 -34.85
N ALA A 109 29.04 -8.82 -35.52
CA ALA A 109 27.69 -8.73 -34.97
C ALA A 109 27.52 -9.51 -33.65
N LEU A 110 28.18 -10.67 -33.49
CA LEU A 110 28.14 -11.42 -32.24
C LEU A 110 28.85 -10.69 -31.10
N GLN A 111 29.99 -10.06 -31.40
CA GLN A 111 30.75 -9.25 -30.45
C GLN A 111 29.97 -8.00 -30.02
N ASP A 112 29.26 -7.36 -30.95
CA ASP A 112 28.39 -6.22 -30.66
C ASP A 112 27.24 -6.63 -29.73
N VAL A 113 26.61 -7.78 -29.96
CA VAL A 113 25.57 -8.31 -29.06
C VAL A 113 26.13 -8.57 -27.65
N VAL A 114 27.33 -9.15 -27.55
CA VAL A 114 27.97 -9.40 -26.24
C VAL A 114 28.29 -8.08 -25.52
N THR A 115 28.80 -7.07 -26.23
CA THR A 115 29.11 -5.77 -25.63
C THR A 115 27.85 -5.04 -25.19
N LEU A 116 26.80 -5.03 -26.02
CA LEU A 116 25.52 -4.41 -25.68
C LEU A 116 24.85 -5.12 -24.50
N ALA A 117 24.88 -6.47 -24.47
CA ALA A 117 24.38 -7.25 -23.35
C ALA A 117 25.14 -6.93 -22.05
N GLY A 118 26.47 -6.76 -22.11
CA GLY A 118 27.28 -6.33 -20.96
C GLY A 118 26.94 -4.93 -20.47
N GLN A 119 26.69 -3.98 -21.39
CA GLN A 119 26.26 -2.63 -21.04
C GLN A 119 24.89 -2.62 -20.37
N VAL A 120 23.93 -3.37 -20.92
CA VAL A 120 22.58 -3.49 -20.34
C VAL A 120 22.65 -4.13 -18.95
N ALA A 121 23.46 -5.19 -18.77
CA ALA A 121 23.65 -5.82 -17.46
C ALA A 121 24.18 -4.80 -16.43
N ALA A 122 25.22 -4.03 -16.79
CA ALA A 122 25.77 -3.00 -15.91
C ALA A 122 24.76 -1.88 -15.58
N GLN A 123 23.93 -1.47 -16.54
CA GLN A 123 22.86 -0.49 -16.31
C GLN A 123 21.78 -1.04 -15.37
N VAL A 124 21.41 -2.31 -15.51
CA VAL A 124 20.46 -2.98 -14.61
C VAL A 124 21.04 -3.10 -13.20
N ASP A 125 22.31 -3.46 -13.05
CA ASP A 125 22.98 -3.55 -11.75
C ASP A 125 22.99 -2.19 -11.04
N GLU A 126 23.30 -1.11 -11.76
CA GLU A 126 23.28 0.24 -11.20
C GLU A 126 21.86 0.67 -10.82
N LEU A 127 20.86 0.35 -11.64
CA LEU A 127 19.45 0.63 -11.31
C LEU A 127 19.01 -0.13 -10.06
N LEU A 128 19.33 -1.42 -9.95
CA LEU A 128 19.01 -2.24 -8.77
C LEU A 128 19.68 -1.70 -7.51
N ARG A 129 20.95 -1.27 -7.62
CA ARG A 129 21.67 -0.63 -6.51
C ARG A 129 20.98 0.66 -6.07
N ASN A 130 20.56 1.50 -7.01
CA ASN A 130 19.87 2.75 -6.73
C ASN A 130 18.49 2.53 -6.10
N VAL A 131 17.72 1.56 -6.61
CA VAL A 131 16.43 1.16 -6.01
C VAL A 131 16.64 0.63 -4.59
N HIS A 132 17.66 -0.20 -4.37
CA HIS A 132 17.98 -0.73 -3.05
C HIS A 132 18.32 0.38 -2.04
N CYS A 133 19.19 1.32 -2.42
CA CYS A 133 19.52 2.48 -1.59
C CYS A 133 18.28 3.37 -1.34
N GLY A 134 17.44 3.59 -2.36
CA GLY A 134 16.20 4.36 -2.22
C GLY A 134 15.21 3.70 -1.26
N LEU A 135 15.03 2.38 -1.33
CA LEU A 135 14.17 1.61 -0.43
C LEU A 135 14.69 1.64 1.01
N GLN A 136 16.01 1.54 1.21
CA GLN A 136 16.61 1.68 2.53
C GLN A 136 16.37 3.09 3.12
N ALA A 137 16.54 4.13 2.31
CA ALA A 137 16.29 5.50 2.74
C ALA A 137 14.81 5.73 3.10
N LEU A 138 13.88 5.22 2.29
CA LEU A 138 12.45 5.29 2.57
C LEU A 138 12.08 4.53 3.85
N THR A 139 12.65 3.35 4.06
CA THR A 139 12.41 2.55 5.27
C THR A 139 12.93 3.28 6.51
N ALA A 140 14.13 3.85 6.45
CA ALA A 140 14.68 4.66 7.53
C ALA A 140 13.81 5.90 7.83
N LEU A 141 13.31 6.56 6.79
CA LEU A 141 12.39 7.69 6.92
C LEU A 141 11.08 7.26 7.60
N SER A 142 10.47 6.16 7.16
CA SER A 142 9.23 5.64 7.77
C SER A 142 9.42 5.31 9.26
N VAL A 143 10.54 4.69 9.62
CA VAL A 143 10.89 4.44 11.03
C VAL A 143 11.03 5.76 11.80
N GLY A 144 11.71 6.74 11.23
CA GLY A 144 11.85 8.08 11.83
C GLY A 144 10.51 8.79 12.03
N CYS A 145 9.59 8.69 11.08
CA CYS A 145 8.23 9.24 11.21
C CYS A 145 7.46 8.58 12.36
N ILE A 146 7.52 7.24 12.48
CA ILE A 146 6.86 6.51 13.57
C ILE A 146 7.43 6.93 14.92
N GLN A 147 8.75 7.04 15.02
CA GLN A 147 9.43 7.48 16.25
C GLN A 147 9.02 8.90 16.64
N THR A 148 9.05 9.83 15.68
CA THR A 148 8.69 11.23 15.92
C THR A 148 7.22 11.36 16.35
N TYR A 149 6.33 10.60 15.71
CA TYR A 149 4.91 10.57 16.11
C TYR A 149 4.73 10.01 17.52
N ARG A 150 5.40 8.89 17.84
CA ARG A 150 5.34 8.29 19.17
C ARG A 150 5.82 9.26 20.24
N ASP A 151 6.99 9.87 20.04
CA ASP A 151 7.58 10.78 21.02
C ASP A 151 6.73 12.06 21.18
N GLY A 152 6.15 12.57 20.09
CA GLY A 152 5.22 13.70 20.14
C GLY A 152 3.92 13.39 20.90
N VAL A 153 3.34 12.21 20.68
CA VAL A 153 2.13 11.75 21.40
C VAL A 153 2.43 11.52 22.89
N GLU A 154 3.57 10.90 23.22
CA GLU A 154 4.01 10.70 24.60
C GLU A 154 4.17 12.04 25.33
N SER A 155 4.88 13.00 24.70
CA SER A 155 5.07 14.35 25.26
C SER A 155 3.75 15.11 25.43
N LEU A 156 2.83 14.99 24.47
CA LEU A 156 1.50 15.58 24.58
C LEU A 156 0.70 14.95 25.72
N GLY A 157 0.81 13.62 25.90
CA GLY A 157 0.20 12.89 27.01
C GLY A 157 0.69 13.40 28.37
N GLU A 158 2.00 13.54 28.54
CA GLU A 158 2.60 14.10 29.76
C GLU A 158 2.14 15.54 30.03
N ALA A 159 2.08 16.38 29.00
CA ALA A 159 1.61 17.76 29.12
C ALA A 159 0.12 17.85 29.49
N ALA A 160 -0.72 17.00 28.90
CA ALA A 160 -2.13 16.91 29.23
C ALA A 160 -2.33 16.44 30.68
N ASP A 161 -1.60 15.42 31.13
CA ASP A 161 -1.61 14.94 32.51
C ASP A 161 -1.21 16.04 33.51
N LEU A 162 -0.17 16.80 33.19
CA LEU A 162 0.25 17.94 34.01
C LEU A 162 -0.84 19.01 34.05
N SER A 163 -1.49 19.30 32.93
CA SER A 163 -2.58 20.28 32.86
C SER A 163 -3.78 19.88 33.71
N ILE A 164 -4.16 18.60 33.70
CA ILE A 164 -5.26 18.05 34.50
C ILE A 164 -4.91 18.19 35.99
N ARG A 165 -3.70 17.79 36.40
CA ARG A 165 -3.25 17.95 37.80
C ARG A 165 -3.24 19.41 38.23
N ALA A 166 -2.74 20.31 37.38
CA ALA A 166 -2.74 21.75 37.64
C ALA A 166 -4.16 22.30 37.78
N MET A 167 -5.10 21.85 36.96
CA MET A 167 -6.51 22.24 37.06
C MET A 167 -7.12 21.79 38.39
N TYR A 168 -6.93 20.53 38.80
CA TYR A 168 -7.42 20.04 40.09
C TYR A 168 -6.80 20.80 41.27
N ALA A 169 -5.51 21.11 41.21
CA ALA A 169 -4.83 21.91 42.21
C ALA A 169 -5.41 23.34 42.26
N LEU A 170 -5.69 23.96 41.12
CA LEU A 170 -6.31 25.28 41.03
C LEU A 170 -7.70 25.28 41.67
N VAL A 171 -8.52 24.28 41.38
CA VAL A 171 -9.86 24.14 41.97
C VAL A 171 -9.78 24.08 43.50
N ALA A 172 -8.87 23.27 44.04
CA ALA A 172 -8.67 23.19 45.50
C ALA A 172 -8.26 24.56 46.10
N ARG A 173 -7.40 25.32 45.41
CA ARG A 173 -7.02 26.67 45.86
C ARG A 173 -8.17 27.67 45.77
N CYS A 174 -9.04 27.56 44.77
CA CYS A 174 -10.26 28.37 44.69
C CYS A 174 -11.20 28.09 45.87
N GLU A 175 -11.36 26.82 46.26
CA GLU A 175 -12.16 26.46 47.43
C GLU A 175 -11.56 26.98 48.73
N GLU A 176 -10.24 26.90 48.89
CA GLU A 176 -9.55 27.47 50.06
C GLU A 176 -9.71 28.99 50.12
N LEU A 177 -9.58 29.68 48.98
CA LEU A 177 -9.79 31.12 48.88
C LEU A 177 -11.23 31.50 49.22
N ASP A 178 -12.22 30.78 48.70
CA ASP A 178 -13.62 31.03 49.00
C ASP A 178 -13.90 30.92 50.51
N ARG A 179 -13.39 29.86 51.16
CA ARG A 179 -13.47 29.70 52.62
C ARG A 179 -12.81 30.86 53.36
N ALA A 180 -11.63 31.30 52.91
CA ALA A 180 -10.92 32.44 53.50
C ALA A 180 -11.66 33.78 53.29
N MET A 181 -12.51 33.89 52.25
CA MET A 181 -13.31 35.07 51.95
C MET A 181 -14.64 35.16 52.70
N GLN A 182 -15.14 34.06 53.27
CA GLN A 182 -16.40 34.03 54.03
C GLN A 182 -16.58 35.15 55.09
N PRO A 183 -15.56 35.57 55.88
CA PRO A 183 -15.74 36.62 56.89
C PRO A 183 -15.74 38.05 56.32
N VAL A 184 -15.34 38.26 55.06
CA VAL A 184 -15.15 39.59 54.47
C VAL A 184 -16.44 40.43 54.45
N PRO A 185 -17.63 39.91 54.07
CA PRO A 185 -18.88 40.68 54.12
C PRO A 185 -19.26 41.13 55.54
N ALA A 186 -19.02 40.28 56.54
CA ALA A 186 -19.29 40.61 57.94
C ALA A 186 -18.35 41.73 58.44
N LEU A 187 -17.07 41.66 58.08
CA LEU A 187 -16.11 42.72 58.36
C LEU A 187 -16.52 44.04 57.69
N ALA A 188 -16.93 44.00 56.43
CA ALA A 188 -17.42 45.17 55.70
C ALA A 188 -18.66 45.79 56.37
N LYS A 189 -19.58 44.97 56.90
CA LYS A 189 -20.72 45.45 57.70
C LYS A 189 -20.26 46.18 58.96
N ARG A 190 -19.36 45.57 59.75
CA ARG A 190 -18.82 46.18 60.98
C ARG A 190 -18.17 47.53 60.71
N ILE A 191 -17.42 47.66 59.61
CA ILE A 191 -16.81 48.94 59.20
C ILE A 191 -17.88 49.99 58.90
N ARG A 192 -18.95 49.63 58.17
CA ARG A 192 -20.07 50.53 57.89
C ARG A 192 -20.81 50.96 59.16
N ASP A 193 -21.03 50.02 60.09
CA ASP A 193 -21.67 50.31 61.37
C ASP A 193 -20.81 51.29 62.19
N MET A 194 -19.49 51.05 62.29
CA MET A 194 -18.56 51.98 62.95
C MET A 194 -18.60 53.37 62.30
N LYS A 195 -18.55 53.45 60.97
CA LYS A 195 -18.69 54.72 60.26
C LYS A 195 -20.00 55.44 60.64
N GLY A 196 -21.14 54.75 60.63
CA GLY A 196 -22.42 55.35 61.00
C GLY A 196 -22.47 55.82 62.46
N THR A 197 -21.81 55.12 63.38
CA THR A 197 -21.69 55.61 64.77
C THR A 197 -20.83 56.86 64.88
N LEU A 198 -19.73 56.95 64.11
CA LEU A 198 -18.87 58.14 64.07
C LEU A 198 -19.62 59.35 63.49
N GLU A 199 -20.39 59.17 62.41
CA GLU A 199 -21.19 60.24 61.81
C GLU A 199 -22.24 60.80 62.78
N ARG A 200 -22.87 59.93 63.59
CA ARG A 200 -23.81 60.38 64.64
C ARG A 200 -23.12 61.17 65.75
N LEU A 201 -21.96 60.71 66.20
CA LEU A 201 -21.18 61.44 67.20
C LEU A 201 -20.75 62.81 66.68
N GLU A 202 -20.30 62.88 65.42
CA GLU A 202 -19.95 64.14 64.77
C GLU A 202 -21.14 65.11 64.70
N GLY A 203 -22.34 64.61 64.41
CA GLY A 203 -23.57 65.42 64.38
C GLY A 203 -24.02 65.95 65.76
N LEU A 204 -23.58 65.33 66.86
CA LEU A 204 -23.82 65.81 68.23
C LEU A 204 -22.77 66.81 68.71
N CYS A 205 -21.60 66.85 68.06
CA CYS A 205 -20.49 67.75 68.40
C CYS A 205 -20.44 69.01 67.52
N LYS A 206 -21.36 69.15 66.56
CA LYS A 206 -21.59 70.37 65.76
C LYS A 206 -22.74 71.16 66.37
#